data_AF-X1U930-F1
#
_entry.id   AF-X1U930-F1
#
_cell.length_a   1.000
_cell.length_b   1.000
_cell.length_c   1.000
_cell.angle_alpha   90.00
_cell.angle_beta   90.00
_cell.angle_gamma   90.00
#
_symmetry.space_group_name_H-M   'P 1'
#
loop_
_entity.id
_entity.type
_entity.pdbx_description
1 polymer ?
#
loop_
_entity_poly.entity_id
_entity_poly.type
_entity_poly.pdbx_seq_one_letter_code
_entity_poly.pdbx_strand_id
1 'polypeptide(L)'
;MAKLLAEEVSLIDVAEIAGDAAHRTATTPFGAPPGKGVRYVGRSVPWKFNFAAAPAAVRAGLDKAIGISRGCAGVRGIAINPITHETVPAKVICQLRAAGKVRA
;
A
#
# COMPACT_ATOMS: atom_id res chain seq x y z
N MET A 1 -8.33 -2.40 -5.51
CA MET A 1 -8.87 -2.22 -6.88
C MET A 1 -8.07 -3.11 -7.81
N ALA A 2 -8.69 -4.14 -8.40
CA ALA A 2 -8.03 -4.98 -9.40
C ALA A 2 -7.95 -4.21 -10.72
N LYS A 3 -6.77 -4.18 -11.34
CA LYS A 3 -6.54 -3.51 -12.63
C LYS A 3 -6.07 -4.56 -13.60
N LEU A 4 -6.74 -4.74 -14.74
CA LEU A 4 -6.28 -5.67 -15.78
C LEU A 4 -5.07 -5.13 -16.55
N LEU A 5 -4.20 -6.03 -16.95
CA LEU A 5 -3.20 -5.81 -17.99
C LEU A 5 -3.70 -6.34 -19.33
N ALA A 6 -3.13 -5.82 -20.43
CA ALA A 6 -3.38 -6.39 -21.75
C ALA A 6 -2.91 -7.85 -21.74
N GLU A 7 -3.71 -8.76 -22.33
CA GLU A 7 -3.48 -10.22 -22.37
C GLU A 7 -3.86 -11.02 -21.09
N GLU A 8 -4.44 -10.39 -20.06
CA GLU A 8 -4.97 -11.12 -18.89
C GLU A 8 -6.37 -11.71 -19.14
N VAL A 9 -6.62 -12.88 -18.54
CA VAL A 9 -7.79 -13.75 -18.79
C VAL A 9 -9.13 -13.04 -18.52
N SER A 10 -9.39 -12.59 -17.29
CA SER A 10 -10.56 -11.78 -16.95
C SER A 10 -10.40 -11.01 -15.63
N LEU A 11 -11.20 -9.95 -15.44
CA LEU A 11 -11.27 -9.21 -14.16
C LEU A 11 -11.70 -10.11 -12.99
N ILE A 12 -12.51 -11.12 -13.27
CA ILE A 12 -13.06 -12.03 -12.28
C ILE A 12 -11.95 -12.92 -11.73
N ASP A 13 -11.13 -13.52 -12.59
CA ASP A 13 -10.01 -14.35 -12.16
C ASP A 13 -9.00 -13.58 -11.31
N VAL A 14 -8.71 -12.33 -11.71
CA VAL A 14 -7.84 -11.44 -10.93
C VAL A 14 -8.46 -11.07 -9.58
N ALA A 15 -9.79 -10.88 -9.53
CA ALA A 15 -10.50 -10.60 -8.30
C ALA A 15 -10.52 -11.82 -7.36
N GLU A 16 -10.69 -13.03 -7.89
CA GLU A 16 -10.64 -14.28 -7.12
C GLU A 16 -9.25 -14.50 -6.50
N ILE A 17 -8.18 -14.35 -7.29
CA ILE A 17 -6.79 -14.44 -6.79
C ILE A 17 -6.51 -13.36 -5.74
N ALA A 18 -7.06 -12.15 -5.91
CA ALA A 18 -6.91 -11.08 -4.94
C ALA A 18 -7.72 -11.32 -3.65
N GLY A 19 -8.85 -12.03 -3.75
CA GLY A 19 -9.70 -12.42 -2.63
C GLY A 19 -9.14 -13.57 -1.81
N ASP A 20 -8.29 -14.41 -2.40
CA ASP A 20 -7.64 -15.51 -1.69
C ASP A 20 -6.55 -15.04 -0.72
N ALA A 21 -6.79 -15.29 0.56
CA ALA A 21 -5.87 -15.05 1.66
C ALA A 21 -4.50 -15.73 1.47
N ALA A 22 -4.42 -16.88 0.81
CA ALA A 22 -3.17 -17.62 0.59
C ALA A 22 -2.30 -17.03 -0.52
N HIS A 23 -2.85 -16.16 -1.37
CA HIS A 23 -2.15 -15.61 -2.53
C HIS A 23 -1.97 -14.09 -2.45
N ARG A 24 -1.00 -13.59 -3.21
CA ARG A 24 -0.80 -12.16 -3.44
C ARG A 24 -0.68 -11.91 -4.93
N THR A 25 -1.23 -10.78 -5.36
CA THR A 25 -1.11 -10.28 -6.72
C THR A 25 -0.60 -8.84 -6.70
N ALA A 26 0.38 -8.54 -7.55
CA ALA A 26 0.90 -7.18 -7.73
C ALA A 26 1.22 -6.94 -9.20
N THR A 27 1.01 -5.71 -9.66
CA THR A 27 1.38 -5.25 -11.00
C THR A 27 2.60 -4.35 -10.90
N THR A 28 3.62 -4.57 -11.74
CA THR A 28 4.80 -3.70 -11.81
C THR A 28 5.03 -3.23 -13.25
N PRO A 29 5.45 -1.96 -13.45
CA PRO A 29 5.83 -1.45 -14.77
C PRO A 29 7.22 -1.92 -15.22
N PHE A 30 7.96 -2.65 -14.38
CA PHE A 30 9.35 -3.06 -14.63
C PHE A 30 9.47 -4.47 -15.24
N GLY A 31 8.53 -4.89 -16.08
CA GLY A 31 8.63 -6.16 -16.81
C GLY A 31 9.75 -6.17 -17.86
N ALA A 32 9.84 -7.27 -18.63
CA ALA A 32 10.86 -7.43 -19.67
C ALA A 32 10.91 -6.20 -20.62
N PRO A 33 12.11 -5.71 -20.99
CA PRO A 33 12.23 -4.62 -21.96
C PRO A 33 11.53 -4.97 -23.27
N PRO A 34 10.74 -4.07 -23.88
CA PRO A 34 10.39 -2.72 -23.45
C PRO A 34 9.20 -2.71 -22.46
N GLY A 35 9.46 -2.44 -21.17
CA GLY A 35 8.49 -1.98 -20.17
C GLY A 35 7.06 -2.54 -20.20
N LYS A 36 6.89 -3.85 -20.46
CA LYS A 36 5.56 -4.45 -20.42
C LYS A 36 5.10 -4.54 -18.96
N GLY A 37 3.88 -4.10 -18.68
CA GLY A 37 3.26 -4.34 -17.37
C GLY A 37 3.15 -5.84 -17.16
N VAL A 38 3.67 -6.35 -16.04
CA VAL A 38 3.58 -7.77 -15.67
C VAL A 38 2.87 -7.90 -14.34
N ARG A 39 1.93 -8.84 -14.25
CA ARG A 39 1.34 -9.27 -12.99
C ARG A 39 2.18 -10.39 -12.40
N TYR A 40 2.57 -10.19 -11.16
CA TYR A 40 3.19 -11.20 -10.33
C TYR A 40 2.11 -11.80 -9.45
N VAL A 41 1.86 -13.08 -9.64
CA VAL A 41 1.06 -13.90 -8.73
C VAL A 41 2.02 -14.77 -7.94
N GLY A 42 1.87 -14.81 -6.62
CA GLY A 42 2.69 -15.64 -5.77
C GLY A 42 2.00 -15.98 -4.47
N ARG A 43 2.63 -16.85 -3.67
CA ARG A 43 2.17 -17.14 -2.32
C ARG A 43 2.23 -15.88 -1.46
N SER A 44 1.24 -15.76 -0.58
CA SER A 44 1.27 -14.79 0.50
C SER A 44 2.48 -15.01 1.40
N VAL A 45 2.90 -13.94 2.06
CA VAL A 45 3.96 -14.02 3.08
C VAL A 45 3.52 -14.94 4.23
N PRO A 46 4.43 -15.75 4.80
CA PRO A 46 4.07 -16.76 5.80
C PRO A 46 3.54 -16.16 7.11
N TRP A 47 3.84 -14.89 7.37
CA TRP A 47 3.37 -14.14 8.53
C TRP A 47 2.04 -13.40 8.28
N LYS A 48 1.41 -13.59 7.11
CA LYS A 48 0.05 -13.08 6.87
C LYS A 48 -0.90 -13.79 7.85
N PHE A 49 -1.70 -13.03 8.59
CA PHE A 49 -2.55 -13.49 9.72
C PHE A 49 -1.81 -14.00 10.98
N ASN A 50 -0.48 -14.11 10.94
CA ASN A 50 0.35 -14.35 12.13
C ASN A 50 1.51 -13.34 12.16
N PHE A 51 1.20 -12.10 12.54
CA PHE A 51 2.17 -11.02 12.50
C PHE A 51 3.32 -11.20 13.50
N ALA A 52 3.15 -12.04 14.53
CA ALA A 52 4.24 -12.40 15.43
C ALA A 52 5.42 -13.06 14.68
N ALA A 53 5.13 -13.80 13.60
CA ALA A 53 6.13 -14.43 12.73
C ALA A 53 6.75 -13.47 11.70
N ALA A 54 6.37 -12.19 11.69
CA ALA A 54 6.90 -11.24 10.71
C ALA A 54 8.37 -10.90 10.99
N PRO A 55 9.21 -10.66 9.95
CA PRO A 55 10.59 -10.22 10.12
C PRO A 55 10.69 -8.96 10.97
N ALA A 56 11.77 -8.84 11.76
CA ALA A 56 11.96 -7.72 12.68
C ALA A 56 11.83 -6.34 12.01
N ALA A 57 12.41 -6.17 10.81
CA ALA A 57 12.32 -4.92 10.05
C ALA A 57 10.89 -4.56 9.65
N VAL A 58 10.07 -5.56 9.28
CA VAL A 58 8.66 -5.35 8.91
C VAL A 58 7.84 -4.95 10.14
N ARG A 59 8.07 -5.61 11.28
CA ARG A 59 7.40 -5.25 12.55
C ARG A 59 7.73 -3.83 12.96
N ALA A 60 9.01 -3.47 13.00
CA ALA A 60 9.44 -2.11 13.34
C ALA A 60 8.85 -1.04 12.40
N GLY A 61 8.80 -1.32 11.10
CA GLY A 61 8.18 -0.44 10.12
C GLY A 61 6.68 -0.26 10.35
N LEU A 62 5.96 -1.35 10.62
CA LEU A 62 4.52 -1.31 10.90
C LEU A 62 4.23 -0.59 12.23
N ASP A 63 5.00 -0.87 13.29
CA ASP A 63 4.85 -0.22 14.59
C ASP A 63 5.03 1.29 14.48
N LYS A 64 6.04 1.74 13.72
CA LYS A 64 6.23 3.15 13.41
C LYS A 64 5.02 3.75 12.68
N ALA A 65 4.50 3.07 11.67
CA ALA A 65 3.34 3.53 10.91
C ALA A 65 2.06 3.61 11.78
N ILE A 66 1.83 2.61 12.63
CA ILE A 66 0.73 2.59 13.61
C ILE A 66 0.90 3.74 14.59
N GLY A 67 2.10 3.97 15.11
CA GLY A 67 2.41 5.08 16.02
C GLY A 67 2.06 6.43 15.41
N ILE A 68 2.50 6.69 14.18
CA ILE A 68 2.15 7.92 13.44
C ILE A 68 0.64 8.05 13.26
N SER A 69 -0.04 6.97 12.84
CA SER A 69 -1.49 7.01 12.62
C SER A 69 -2.28 7.27 13.89
N ARG A 70 -1.86 6.69 15.03
CA ARG A 70 -2.46 6.92 16.34
C ARG A 70 -2.18 8.33 16.85
N GLY A 71 -0.98 8.86 16.65
CA GLY A 71 -0.63 10.24 17.01
C GLY A 71 -1.45 11.29 16.25
N CYS A 72 -1.85 10.99 15.01
CA CYS A 72 -2.72 11.85 14.21
C CYS A 72 -4.22 11.50 14.33
N ALA A 73 -4.61 10.67 15.31
CA ALA A 73 -6.02 10.37 15.56
C ALA A 73 -6.74 11.63 16.08
N GLY A 74 -7.96 11.88 15.61
CA GLY A 74 -8.76 13.04 16.03
C GLY A 74 -8.54 14.31 15.21
N VAL A 75 -7.53 14.36 14.33
CA VAL A 75 -7.39 15.46 13.36
C VAL A 75 -8.54 15.41 12.36
N ARG A 76 -9.32 16.50 12.29
CA ARG A 76 -10.50 16.65 11.42
C ARG A 76 -10.27 17.80 10.43
N GLY A 77 -11.08 17.83 9.37
CA GLY A 77 -11.04 18.88 8.34
C GLY A 77 -10.19 18.51 7.12
N ILE A 78 -10.00 19.50 6.25
CA ILE A 78 -9.26 19.40 4.98
C ILE A 78 -8.04 20.31 5.01
N ALA A 79 -7.02 19.98 4.22
CA ALA A 79 -5.82 20.76 4.03
C ALA A 79 -5.26 20.53 2.62
N ILE A 80 -4.40 21.44 2.15
CA ILE A 80 -3.73 21.28 0.86
C ILE A 80 -2.44 20.50 1.06
N ASN A 81 -2.25 19.44 0.27
CA ASN A 81 -1.00 18.69 0.25
C ASN A 81 0.09 19.53 -0.44
N PRO A 82 1.19 19.90 0.25
CA PRO A 82 2.23 20.74 -0.35
C PRO A 82 3.08 20.00 -1.40
N ILE A 83 2.93 18.68 -1.54
CA ILE A 83 3.63 17.88 -2.55
C ILE A 83 2.80 17.76 -3.83
N THR A 84 1.50 17.44 -3.70
CA THR A 84 0.63 17.21 -4.86
C THR A 84 -0.26 18.39 -5.20
N HIS A 85 -0.32 19.42 -4.36
CA HIS A 85 -1.23 20.58 -4.43
C HIS A 85 -2.72 20.21 -4.42
N GLU A 86 -3.06 18.97 -4.05
CA GLU A 86 -4.44 18.49 -3.97
C GLU A 86 -5.03 18.72 -2.59
N THR A 87 -6.36 18.81 -2.53
CA THR A 87 -7.09 18.86 -1.26
C THR A 87 -7.17 17.46 -0.67
N VAL A 88 -6.62 17.29 0.53
CA VAL A 88 -6.61 16.02 1.27
C VAL A 88 -7.15 16.24 2.68
N PRO A 89 -7.58 15.17 3.39
CA PRO A 89 -7.92 15.29 4.80
C PRO A 89 -6.72 15.83 5.61
N ALA A 90 -6.96 16.73 6.57
CA ALA A 90 -5.92 17.32 7.41
C ALA A 90 -5.09 16.25 8.17
N LYS A 91 -5.71 15.09 8.45
CA LYS A 91 -5.03 13.92 9.00
C LYS A 91 -3.86 13.45 8.13
N VAL A 92 -4.01 13.47 6.81
CA VAL A 92 -2.95 13.07 5.86
C VAL A 92 -1.75 13.99 6.02
N ILE A 93 -1.96 15.30 6.14
CA ILE A 93 -0.88 16.27 6.36
C ILE A 93 -0.17 16.03 7.69
N CYS A 94 -0.93 15.74 8.77
CA CYS A 94 -0.33 15.34 10.05
C CYS A 94 0.57 14.10 9.91
N GLN A 95 0.09 13.06 9.21
CA GLN A 95 0.86 11.84 8.99
C GLN A 95 2.10 12.09 8.14
N LEU A 96 2.02 12.96 7.11
CA LEU A 96 3.15 13.34 6.27
C LEU A 96 4.21 14.14 7.04
N ARG A 97 3.80 15.06 7.92
CA ARG A 97 4.70 15.79 8.81
C ARG A 97 5.40 14.86 9.80
N ALA A 98 4.64 14.00 10.47
CA ALA A 98 5.19 13.02 11.42
C ALA A 98 6.12 11.98 10.75
N ALA A 99 5.89 11.70 9.46
CA ALA A 99 6.79 10.86 8.65
C ALA A 99 8.02 11.62 8.10
N GLY A 100 8.15 12.93 8.35
CA GLY A 100 9.24 13.77 7.86
C GLY A 100 9.18 14.08 6.35
N LYS A 101 8.04 13.85 5.69
CA LYS A 101 7.87 14.06 4.24
C LYS A 101 7.52 15.50 3.89
N VAL A 102 7.02 16.26 4.85
CA VAL A 102 6.60 17.65 4.70
C VAL A 102 7.16 18.42 5.88
N ARG A 103 7.76 19.59 5.65
CA ARG A 103 8.24 20.47 6.73
C ARG A 103 7.05 20.96 7.56
N ALA A 104 7.24 21.02 8.88
CA ALA A 104 6.22 21.47 9.82
C ALA A 104 5.74 22.89 9.48
#